data_AF-A0A6J6N8B4-F1
#
_entry.id   AF-A0A6J6N8B4-F1
#
_cell.length_a   1.000
_cell.length_b   1.000
_cell.length_c   1.000
_cell.angle_alpha   90.00
_cell.angle_beta   90.00
_cell.angle_gamma   90.00
#
_symmetry.space_group_name_H-M   'P 1'
#
loop_
_entity.id
_entity.type
_entity.pdbx_description
1 polymer ?
#
loop_
_entity_poly.entity_id
_entity_poly.type
_entity_poly.pdbx_seq_one_letter_code
_entity_poly.pdbx_strand_id
1 'polypeptide(L)'
;MSPGERYGKVYQINYLRCVFCGLCIEACPTRALTMTNEYELADSTRGKLIFEKDDLLGPLRAGMLPPPHPMYPGSTDTNYYNGDVTEAHPSQEQK
;
A
#
# COMPACT_ATOMS: atom_id res chain seq x y z
N MET A 1 -12.96 -10.23 6.09
CA MET A 1 -11.82 -9.80 5.25
C MET A 1 -11.59 -10.88 4.21
N SER A 2 -11.38 -10.52 2.95
CA SER A 2 -11.13 -11.53 1.91
C SER A 2 -9.70 -12.04 2.01
N PRO A 3 -9.46 -13.36 2.14
CA PRO A 3 -8.12 -13.93 2.09
C PRO A 3 -7.42 -13.60 0.76
N GLY A 4 -6.11 -13.41 0.77
CA GLY A 4 -5.30 -13.14 -0.41
C GLY A 4 -4.40 -11.92 -0.26
N GLU A 5 -3.10 -12.06 -0.55
CA GLU A 5 -2.31 -10.92 -1.04
C GLU A 5 -2.91 -10.45 -2.38
N ARG A 6 -3.34 -9.19 -2.43
CA ARG A 6 -4.00 -8.61 -3.61
C ARG A 6 -3.19 -7.46 -4.16
N TYR A 7 -2.79 -7.60 -5.42
CA TYR A 7 -2.16 -6.53 -6.16
C TYR A 7 -3.22 -5.68 -6.87
N GLY A 8 -3.42 -4.45 -6.40
CA GLY A 8 -4.28 -3.48 -7.07
C GLY A 8 -3.70 -3.10 -8.43
N LYS A 9 -4.26 -3.64 -9.53
CA LYS A 9 -3.89 -3.25 -10.90
C LYS A 9 -4.26 -1.79 -11.17
N VAL A 10 -5.42 -1.37 -10.69
CA VAL A 10 -5.89 0.02 -10.72
C VAL A 10 -6.14 0.44 -9.29
N TYR A 11 -5.46 1.49 -8.86
CA TYR A 11 -5.64 2.08 -7.54
C TYR A 11 -5.70 3.59 -7.72
N GLN A 12 -6.83 4.20 -7.38
CA GLN A 12 -7.06 5.63 -7.56
C GLN A 12 -7.72 6.22 -6.32
N ILE A 13 -7.23 7.37 -5.88
CA ILE A 13 -7.85 8.17 -4.82
C ILE A 13 -8.29 9.50 -5.42
N ASN A 14 -9.60 9.75 -5.35
CA ASN A 14 -10.16 11.02 -5.80
C ASN A 14 -10.25 12.00 -4.63
N TYR A 15 -9.31 12.93 -4.53
CA TYR A 15 -9.25 13.93 -3.46
C TYR A 15 -10.37 14.96 -3.51
N LEU A 16 -11.09 15.10 -4.63
CA LEU A 16 -12.32 15.91 -4.70
C LEU A 16 -13.52 15.23 -4.02
N ARG A 17 -13.42 13.94 -3.70
CA ARG A 17 -14.44 13.15 -2.99
C ARG A 17 -13.99 12.64 -1.62
N CYS A 18 -12.69 12.61 -1.38
CA CYS A 18 -12.13 12.23 -0.10
C CYS A 18 -12.53 13.25 0.97
N VAL A 19 -12.98 12.76 2.13
CA VAL A 19 -13.31 13.59 3.31
C VAL A 19 -12.25 13.50 4.41
N PHE A 20 -11.10 12.89 4.10
CA PHE A 20 -9.94 12.76 5.00
C PHE A 20 -10.27 12.13 6.36
N CYS A 21 -11.21 11.20 6.41
CA CYS A 21 -11.68 10.59 7.67
C CYS A 21 -10.76 9.49 8.23
N GLY A 22 -9.78 8.99 7.47
CA GLY A 22 -8.87 7.92 7.91
C GLY A 22 -9.47 6.50 7.89
N LEU A 23 -10.74 6.31 7.55
CA LEU A 23 -11.34 4.96 7.53
C LEU A 23 -10.63 3.98 6.59
N CYS A 24 -9.99 4.47 5.52
CA CYS A 24 -9.22 3.62 4.61
C CYS A 24 -7.96 3.03 5.26
N ILE A 25 -7.29 3.75 6.18
CA ILE A 25 -6.09 3.25 6.86
C ILE A 25 -6.46 2.27 7.98
N GLU A 26 -7.59 2.50 8.66
CA GLU A 26 -8.10 1.60 9.70
C GLU A 26 -8.61 0.29 9.10
N ALA A 27 -9.30 0.38 7.96
CA ALA A 27 -9.81 -0.79 7.26
C ALA A 27 -8.70 -1.61 6.58
N CYS A 28 -7.52 -1.04 6.35
CA CYS A 28 -6.44 -1.72 5.64
C CYS A 28 -5.73 -2.72 6.56
N PRO A 29 -5.93 -4.03 6.35
CA PRO A 29 -5.39 -5.03 7.27
C PRO A 29 -3.88 -5.23 7.12
N THR A 30 -3.32 -4.84 5.95
CA THR A 30 -1.88 -4.90 5.66
C THR A 30 -1.16 -3.57 5.81
N ARG A 31 -1.87 -2.52 6.28
CA ARG A 31 -1.32 -1.17 6.45
C ARG A 31 -0.62 -0.64 5.19
N ALA A 32 -1.15 -0.96 4.01
CA ALA A 32 -0.63 -0.52 2.72
C ALA A 32 -0.78 1.00 2.50
N LEU A 33 -1.69 1.65 3.23
CA LEU A 33 -1.91 3.09 3.19
C LEU A 33 -1.55 3.71 4.53
N THR A 34 -1.03 4.93 4.46
CA THR A 34 -0.81 5.79 5.63
C THR A 34 -1.25 7.21 5.29
N MET A 35 -1.64 7.98 6.31
CA MET A 35 -1.90 9.41 6.17
C MET A 35 -0.60 10.15 6.44
N THR A 36 -0.20 11.01 5.50
CA THR A 36 0.91 11.94 5.70
C THR A 36 0.41 13.24 6.33
N ASN A 37 1.35 14.11 6.70
CA ASN A 37 1.03 15.47 7.15
C ASN A 37 1.02 16.48 5.99
N GLU A 38 1.05 16.01 4.74
CA GLU A 38 1.00 16.88 3.56
C GLU A 38 -0.43 17.42 3.39
N TYR A 39 -0.58 18.74 3.47
CA TYR A 39 -1.88 19.41 3.34
C TYR A 39 -1.94 20.40 2.15
N GLU A 40 -0.81 20.70 1.51
CA GLU A 40 -0.70 21.66 0.41
C GLU A 40 -1.00 20.99 -0.95
N LEU A 41 -2.17 20.35 -1.07
CA LEU A 41 -2.56 19.55 -2.24
C LEU A 41 -3.35 20.33 -3.30
N ALA A 42 -3.49 21.65 -3.15
CA ALA A 42 -4.33 22.45 -4.02
C ALA A 42 -3.76 22.50 -5.46
N ASP A 43 -4.61 22.24 -6.45
CA ASP A 43 -4.27 22.42 -7.86
C ASP A 43 -5.40 23.10 -8.63
N SER A 44 -5.03 23.69 -9.76
CA SER A 44 -5.83 24.40 -10.75
C SER A 44 -6.75 23.51 -11.60
N THR A 45 -6.50 22.21 -11.67
CA THR A 45 -7.26 21.30 -12.55
C THR A 45 -7.79 20.08 -11.80
N ARG A 46 -9.02 19.68 -12.12
CA ARG A 46 -9.69 18.55 -11.46
C ARG A 46 -8.97 17.22 -11.65
N GLY A 47 -8.38 17.01 -12.82
CA GLY A 47 -7.70 15.75 -13.17
C GLY A 47 -6.52 15.46 -12.25
N LYS A 48 -5.79 16.50 -11.84
CA LYS A 48 -4.63 16.35 -10.94
C LYS A 48 -5.00 16.04 -9.49
N LEU A 49 -6.27 16.13 -9.12
CA LEU A 49 -6.78 15.73 -7.81
C LEU A 49 -7.35 14.30 -7.82
N ILE A 50 -7.15 13.57 -8.92
CA ILE A 50 -7.39 12.13 -9.02
C ILE A 50 -6.03 11.48 -9.07
N PHE A 51 -5.57 10.99 -7.93
CA PHE A 51 -4.25 10.39 -7.82
C PHE A 51 -4.33 8.95 -8.28
N GLU A 52 -3.43 8.56 -9.17
CA GLU A 52 -3.27 7.20 -9.62
C GLU A 52 -2.27 6.45 -8.74
N LYS A 53 -2.08 5.18 -9.04
CA LYS A 53 -1.22 4.30 -8.25
C LYS A 53 0.20 4.86 -8.14
N ASP A 54 0.74 5.35 -9.25
CA ASP A 54 2.13 5.82 -9.30
C ASP A 54 2.33 7.12 -8.51
N ASP A 55 1.29 7.94 -8.35
CA ASP A 55 1.31 9.14 -7.51
C ASP A 55 1.32 8.81 -6.01
N LEU A 56 0.81 7.62 -5.65
CA LEU A 56 0.59 7.19 -4.27
C LEU A 56 1.71 6.27 -3.74
N LEU A 57 2.51 5.68 -4.63
CA LEU A 57 3.57 4.76 -4.25
C LEU A 57 4.74 5.51 -3.59
N GLY A 58 5.09 5.07 -2.37
CA GLY A 58 6.32 5.51 -1.72
C GLY A 58 7.57 4.96 -2.41
N PRO A 59 8.73 5.63 -2.23
CA PRO A 59 9.99 5.14 -2.79
C PRO A 59 10.43 3.84 -2.13
N LEU A 60 10.96 2.91 -2.94
CA LEU A 60 11.58 1.69 -2.43
C LEU A 60 12.88 2.03 -1.71
N ARG A 61 13.07 1.49 -0.50
CA ARG A 61 14.32 1.60 0.26
C ARG A 61 15.31 0.53 -0.20
N ALA A 62 16.59 0.72 0.13
CA ALA A 62 17.62 -0.28 -0.12
C ALA A 62 17.23 -1.63 0.48
N GLY A 63 17.39 -2.72 -0.30
CA GLY A 63 17.01 -4.08 0.10
C GLY A 63 15.53 -4.45 -0.12
N MET A 64 14.66 -3.50 -0.49
CA MET A 64 13.25 -3.81 -0.79
C MET A 64 13.08 -4.37 -2.21
N LEU A 65 12.14 -5.30 -2.37
CA LEU A 65 11.74 -5.82 -3.69
C LEU A 65 10.56 -5.02 -4.25
N PRO A 66 10.55 -4.74 -5.57
CA PRO A 66 9.42 -4.09 -6.20
C PRO A 66 8.18 -5.02 -6.19
N PRO A 67 6.97 -4.47 -6.03
CA PRO A 67 5.75 -5.24 -6.21
C PRO A 67 5.50 -5.54 -7.70
N PRO A 68 4.90 -6.69 -8.06
CA PRO A 68 4.49 -7.78 -7.16
C PRO A 68 5.70 -8.61 -6.69
N HIS A 69 5.78 -8.89 -5.39
CA HIS A 69 6.80 -9.72 -4.77
C HIS A 69 6.19 -11.04 -4.24
N PRO A 70 6.99 -12.11 -4.05
CA PRO A 70 6.48 -13.36 -3.49
C PRO A 70 6.13 -13.24 -2.00
N MET A 71 5.13 -14.01 -1.56
CA MET A 71 4.82 -14.21 -0.14
C MET A 71 5.93 -15.00 0.56
N TYR A 72 6.06 -14.83 1.89
CA TYR A 72 7.01 -15.60 2.71
C TYR A 72 6.83 -17.12 2.51
N PRO A 73 7.90 -17.91 2.32
CA PRO A 73 7.78 -19.32 1.99
C PRO A 73 6.98 -20.10 3.04
N GLY A 74 6.02 -20.92 2.58
CA GLY A 74 5.19 -21.74 3.46
C GLY A 74 4.13 -20.97 4.26
N SER A 75 4.00 -19.65 4.06
CA SER A 75 2.93 -18.85 4.66
C SER A 75 1.63 -18.92 3.87
N THR A 76 0.52 -18.76 4.56
CA THR A 76 -0.82 -18.56 3.98
C THR A 76 -1.25 -17.11 4.12
N ASP A 77 -2.30 -16.72 3.41
CA ASP A 77 -2.84 -15.35 3.49
C ASP A 77 -3.19 -14.93 4.92
N THR A 78 -3.60 -15.86 5.79
CA THR A 78 -3.96 -15.57 7.18
C THR A 78 -2.75 -15.36 8.09
N ASN A 79 -1.59 -15.94 7.77
CA ASN A 79 -0.39 -15.82 8.60
C ASN A 79 0.12 -14.38 8.68
N TYR A 80 0.03 -13.64 7.56
CA TYR A 80 0.35 -12.21 7.57
C TYR A 80 -0.56 -11.45 8.54
N TYR A 81 -1.88 -11.70 8.49
CA TYR A 81 -2.86 -11.00 9.33
C TYR A 81 -2.72 -11.32 10.82
N ASN A 82 -2.28 -12.53 11.16
CA ASN A 82 -2.04 -12.92 12.55
C ASN A 82 -0.70 -12.41 13.10
N GLY A 83 0.17 -11.86 12.25
CA GLY A 83 1.52 -11.44 12.63
C GLY A 83 2.51 -12.59 12.78
N ASP A 84 2.22 -13.76 12.19
CA ASP A 84 3.11 -14.93 12.23
C ASP A 84 4.36 -14.76 11.35
N VAL A 85 4.30 -13.88 10.34
CA VAL A 85 5.43 -13.53 9.47
C VAL A 85 6.21 -12.38 10.10
N THR A 86 7.36 -12.70 10.70
CA THR A 86 8.19 -11.75 11.45
C THR A 86 9.43 -11.27 10.70
N GLU A 87 9.75 -11.92 9.58
CA GLU A 87 10.99 -11.71 8.84
C GLU A 87 10.72 -11.39 7.37
N ALA A 88 11.72 -10.80 6.71
CA ALA A 88 11.71 -10.53 5.29
C ALA A 88 11.71 -11.82 4.47
N HIS A 89 11.19 -11.76 3.24
CA HIS A 89 11.32 -12.90 2.32
C HIS A 89 12.81 -13.16 2.03
N PRO A 90 13.30 -14.41 2.00
CA PRO A 90 14.73 -14.73 1.81
C PRO A 90 15.36 -14.12 0.53
N SER A 91 14.56 -13.86 -0.50
CA SER A 91 15.02 -13.17 -1.72
C SER A 91 15.36 -11.68 -1.52
N GLN A 92 15.03 -11.08 -0.37
CA GLN A 92 15.41 -9.72 -0.01
C GLN A 92 16.85 -9.64 0.53
N GLU A 93 17.40 -10.74 1.06
CA GLU A 93 18.75 -10.78 1.65
C GLU A 93 19.88 -10.92 0.61
N GLN A 94 19.54 -11.30 -0.61
CA GLN A 94 20.51 -11.63 -1.66
C GLN A 94 20.90 -10.44 -2.57
N LYS A 95 20.67 -9.19 -2.14
CA LYS A 95 20.96 -7.98 -2.92
C LYS A 95 21.68 -6.89 -2.15
#